data_AF-A0A8K0EEV7-F1
#
_entry.id   AF-A0A8K0EEV7-F1
#
_cell.length_a   1.000
_cell.length_b   1.000
_cell.length_c   1.000
_cell.angle_alpha   90.00
_cell.angle_beta   90.00
_cell.angle_gamma   90.00
#
_symmetry.space_group_name_H-M   'P 1'
#
loop_
_entity.id
_entity.type
_entity.pdbx_description
1 polymer ?
#
loop_
_entity_poly.entity_id
_entity_poly.type
_entity_poly.pdbx_seq_one_letter_code
_entity_poly.pdbx_strand_id
1 'polypeptide(L)'
;MARDVLRVGFLCCLALVLIARPGSAAQGFKAKFKVFGNLPSRLQSSNPVGNQECCVRHRKLVSVGYDISGKEMVVDVGHCSRKCATSSREVGSKTDDFEPPARPLSALDRIRLQMRQRVSGGTGASGSSHPDVEDAVGCQGNGLCEPTRTRVQQLQLMDGPVDVEVIEDCHCAPRPPSCERSPRRKVYFADTPFEAEVDIGVCRGRCSEERHSGCKAVKNGTVTITGPNGKGNQCIDVVKECACAGECYRSSQREVYYEVFFNETAQEFQEREKEIDVGRCLGSCTEGHHRCVMRSEDDPSVCLMSLFRPKGRCAATRFTEHRFISREQKLQSILAIDDCGCK
;
A
#
# COMPACT_ATOMS: atom_id res chain seq x y z
N MET A 1 -23.05 -31.37 -19.34
CA MET A 1 -22.32 -32.21 -18.36
C MET A 1 -20.85 -31.80 -18.40
N ALA A 2 -20.28 -31.55 -17.22
CA ALA A 2 -18.88 -31.36 -16.83
C ALA A 2 -17.87 -30.74 -17.82
N ARG A 3 -17.30 -29.59 -17.42
CA ARG A 3 -15.96 -29.16 -17.85
C ARG A 3 -15.13 -28.87 -16.62
N ASP A 4 -14.15 -29.75 -16.38
CA ASP A 4 -13.10 -29.63 -15.38
C ASP A 4 -12.19 -28.44 -15.68
N VAL A 5 -11.89 -27.68 -14.63
CA VAL A 5 -10.94 -26.57 -14.61
C VAL A 5 -9.66 -27.09 -13.97
N LEU A 6 -8.64 -27.36 -14.79
CA LEU A 6 -7.31 -27.74 -14.31
C LEU A 6 -6.53 -26.48 -13.91
N ARG A 7 -6.19 -26.40 -12.62
CA ARG A 7 -5.31 -25.39 -12.01
C ARG A 7 -3.88 -25.52 -12.58
N VAL A 8 -3.36 -24.44 -13.15
CA VAL A 8 -1.94 -24.31 -13.50
C VAL A 8 -1.22 -23.68 -12.30
N GLY A 9 -0.48 -24.50 -11.56
CA GLY A 9 0.46 -24.05 -10.53
C GLY A 9 1.74 -23.51 -11.16
N PHE A 10 2.12 -22.30 -10.79
CA PHE A 10 3.39 -21.69 -11.18
C PHE A 10 4.52 -22.28 -10.32
N LEU A 11 5.43 -23.02 -10.96
CA LEU A 11 6.75 -23.36 -10.44
C LEU A 11 7.64 -22.10 -10.50
N CYS A 12 8.20 -21.69 -9.37
CA CYS A 12 9.29 -20.71 -9.36
C CYS A 12 10.26 -21.06 -8.24
N CYS A 13 11.31 -21.81 -8.57
CA CYS A 13 12.60 -21.91 -7.86
C CYS A 13 13.49 -22.92 -8.60
N LEU A 14 14.41 -22.43 -9.44
CA LEU A 14 15.56 -23.21 -9.90
C LEU A 14 16.80 -22.60 -9.26
N ALA A 15 17.34 -23.28 -8.25
CA ALA A 15 18.62 -22.97 -7.64
C ALA A 15 19.73 -23.71 -8.40
N LEU A 16 20.72 -22.98 -8.91
CA LEU A 16 21.94 -23.54 -9.47
C LEU A 16 22.84 -24.03 -8.33
N VAL A 17 22.94 -25.36 -8.19
CA VAL A 17 23.95 -26.02 -7.36
C VAL A 17 25.24 -26.13 -8.18
N LEU A 18 26.23 -25.29 -7.89
CA LEU A 18 27.58 -25.44 -8.43
C LEU A 18 28.36 -26.45 -7.58
N ILE A 19 28.63 -27.62 -8.16
CA ILE A 19 29.54 -28.63 -7.62
C ILE A 19 30.97 -28.20 -7.95
N ALA A 20 31.71 -27.71 -6.96
CA ALA A 20 33.15 -27.48 -7.06
C ALA A 20 33.92 -28.73 -6.59
N ARG A 21 34.81 -29.26 -7.44
CA ARG A 21 35.81 -30.28 -7.07
C ARG A 21 37.13 -29.64 -6.59
N PRO A 22 37.91 -30.33 -5.75
CA PRO A 22 38.94 -29.71 -4.91
C PRO A 22 40.33 -29.72 -5.56
N GLY A 23 41.15 -28.70 -5.25
CA GLY A 23 42.55 -28.64 -5.64
C GLY A 23 43.29 -27.48 -4.97
N SER A 24 44.08 -27.83 -3.94
CA SER A 24 45.17 -27.11 -3.24
C SER A 24 45.53 -25.67 -3.64
N ALA A 25 45.57 -24.78 -2.64
CA ALA A 25 46.83 -24.34 -2.03
C ALA A 25 46.57 -23.32 -0.91
N ALA A 26 47.26 -23.52 0.21
CA ALA A 26 47.19 -22.72 1.41
C ALA A 26 47.76 -21.31 1.22
N GLN A 27 47.10 -20.32 1.83
CA GLN A 27 47.78 -19.18 2.46
C GLN A 27 46.85 -18.56 3.52
N GLY A 28 47.25 -18.73 4.77
CA GLY A 28 46.53 -18.21 5.92
C GLY A 28 46.64 -16.70 6.00
N PHE A 29 45.50 -16.03 6.10
CA PHE A 29 45.41 -14.67 6.61
C PHE A 29 44.58 -14.67 7.90
N LYS A 30 45.29 -14.49 9.01
CA LYS A 30 44.72 -14.18 10.33
C LYS A 30 44.07 -12.79 10.24
N ALA A 31 42.75 -12.72 10.16
CA ALA A 31 42.03 -11.48 10.43
C ALA A 31 42.00 -11.25 11.94
N LYS A 32 42.84 -10.31 12.40
CA LYS A 32 42.83 -9.76 13.76
C LYS A 32 41.50 -9.03 13.99
N PHE A 33 40.68 -9.52 14.91
CA PHE A 33 39.64 -8.72 15.53
C PHE A 33 40.32 -7.60 16.33
N LYS A 34 40.16 -6.36 15.87
CA LYS A 34 40.55 -5.17 16.62
C LYS A 34 39.27 -4.52 17.14
N VAL A 35 38.95 -4.83 18.39
CA VAL A 35 38.00 -4.06 19.19
C VAL A 35 38.60 -2.67 19.39
N PHE A 36 37.98 -1.65 18.81
CA PHE A 36 38.16 -0.28 19.25
C PHE A 36 36.82 0.20 19.80
N GLY A 37 36.72 0.18 21.13
CA GLY A 37 35.90 1.16 21.81
C GLY A 37 36.51 2.53 21.58
N ASN A 38 35.67 3.49 21.22
CA ASN A 38 35.67 4.81 21.82
C ASN A 38 34.34 5.49 21.50
N LEU A 39 33.61 5.76 22.58
CA LEU A 39 32.53 6.74 22.67
C LEU A 39 33.03 8.11 22.16
N PRO A 40 32.16 8.86 21.48
CA PRO A 40 32.01 10.26 21.79
C PRO A 40 30.60 10.52 22.31
N SER A 41 30.56 10.94 23.57
CA SER A 41 29.43 11.60 24.21
C SER A 41 29.05 12.89 23.48
N ARG A 42 27.77 13.25 23.57
CA ARG A 42 27.08 14.45 23.04
C ARG A 42 26.71 14.40 21.55
N LEU A 43 25.57 13.77 21.28
CA LEU A 43 24.56 14.45 20.48
C LEU A 43 23.50 14.98 21.43
N GLN A 44 23.28 16.29 21.35
CA GLN A 44 22.29 17.03 22.09
C GLN A 44 20.93 16.35 21.89
N SER A 45 20.40 15.78 22.96
CA SER A 45 18.98 15.59 23.15
C SER A 45 18.34 16.97 23.19
N SER A 46 18.02 17.53 22.02
CA SER A 46 17.00 18.55 21.93
C SER A 46 15.67 17.85 22.21
N ASN A 47 15.27 17.81 23.48
CA ASN A 47 13.89 17.55 23.84
C ASN A 47 13.01 18.49 23.01
N PRO A 48 12.07 18.01 22.18
CA PRO A 48 11.02 18.89 21.70
C PRO A 48 10.17 19.24 22.91
N VAL A 49 10.37 20.46 23.40
CA VAL A 49 9.57 21.10 24.42
C VAL A 49 8.11 21.10 23.95
N GLY A 50 7.25 20.41 24.68
CA GLY A 50 5.81 20.66 24.71
C GLY A 50 5.01 20.29 23.46
N ASN A 51 5.13 19.08 22.94
CA ASN A 51 4.09 18.50 22.08
C ASN A 51 3.27 17.51 22.90
N GLN A 52 2.10 17.93 23.36
CA GLN A 52 1.05 16.97 23.70
C GLN A 52 0.85 16.08 22.48
N GLU A 53 1.03 14.76 22.65
CA GLU A 53 1.08 13.78 21.56
C GLU A 53 -0.25 13.76 20.79
N CYS A 54 -0.30 14.52 19.71
CA CYS A 54 -1.49 14.64 18.87
C CYS A 54 -1.82 13.37 18.09
N CYS A 55 -0.91 12.42 17.97
CA CYS A 55 -1.10 11.19 17.20
C CYS A 55 -0.90 9.98 18.11
N VAL A 56 -1.99 9.27 18.37
CA VAL A 56 -2.01 8.18 19.34
C VAL A 56 -2.65 6.94 18.72
N ARG A 57 -2.09 5.77 19.07
CA ARG A 57 -2.70 4.48 18.76
C ARG A 57 -3.88 4.24 19.69
N HIS A 58 -5.06 4.01 19.12
CA HIS A 58 -6.21 3.54 19.86
C HIS A 58 -6.45 2.05 19.62
N ARG A 59 -6.99 1.40 20.64
CA ARG A 59 -7.44 0.00 20.53
C ARG A 59 -8.59 -0.08 19.54
N LYS A 60 -8.51 -1.04 18.63
CA LYS A 60 -9.55 -1.38 17.67
C LYS A 60 -9.67 -2.90 17.65
N LEU A 61 -10.69 -3.40 18.32
CA LEU A 61 -10.98 -4.83 18.39
C LEU A 61 -11.73 -5.25 17.11
N VAL A 62 -11.20 -6.26 16.43
CA VAL A 62 -11.80 -6.86 15.23
C VAL A 62 -11.97 -8.35 15.48
N SER A 63 -13.18 -8.84 15.25
CA SER A 63 -13.46 -10.27 15.20
C SER A 63 -12.88 -10.83 13.91
N VAL A 64 -12.02 -11.83 14.02
CA VAL A 64 -11.31 -12.45 12.89
C VAL A 64 -11.86 -13.82 12.53
N GLY A 65 -12.72 -14.40 13.38
CA GLY A 65 -13.34 -15.71 13.20
C GLY A 65 -13.35 -16.51 14.51
N TYR A 66 -13.35 -17.84 14.43
CA TYR A 66 -13.39 -18.73 15.60
C TYR A 66 -12.09 -19.52 15.75
N ASP A 67 -11.64 -19.69 16.99
CA ASP A 67 -10.50 -20.55 17.32
C ASP A 67 -10.85 -22.03 17.17
N ILE A 68 -9.83 -22.89 17.28
CA ILE A 68 -9.98 -24.35 17.20
C ILE A 68 -10.89 -24.95 18.29
N SER A 69 -11.27 -24.17 19.30
CA SER A 69 -12.20 -24.55 20.37
C SER A 69 -13.63 -24.06 20.12
N GLY A 70 -13.88 -23.37 18.99
CA GLY A 70 -15.16 -22.78 18.63
C GLY A 70 -15.47 -21.44 19.31
N LYS A 71 -14.49 -20.80 19.96
CA LYS A 71 -14.64 -19.49 20.59
C LYS A 71 -14.26 -18.38 19.62
N GLU A 72 -15.04 -17.29 19.61
CA GLU A 72 -14.72 -16.12 18.79
C GLU A 72 -13.35 -15.52 19.17
N MET A 73 -12.49 -15.36 18.16
CA MET A 73 -11.20 -14.70 18.27
C MET A 73 -11.35 -13.22 17.91
N VAL A 74 -11.00 -12.38 18.87
CA VAL A 74 -11.00 -10.93 18.72
C VAL A 74 -9.58 -10.42 18.94
N VAL A 75 -9.09 -9.62 17.98
CA VAL A 75 -7.72 -9.08 18.01
C VAL A 75 -7.75 -7.56 17.99
N ASP A 76 -6.89 -6.94 18.80
CA ASP A 76 -6.65 -5.51 18.76
C ASP A 76 -5.69 -5.17 17.60
N VAL A 77 -6.25 -4.83 16.43
CA VAL A 77 -5.46 -4.40 15.27
C VAL A 77 -4.91 -2.97 15.43
N GLY A 78 -5.48 -2.21 16.37
CA GLY A 78 -5.18 -0.81 16.58
C GLY A 78 -5.64 0.10 15.44
N HIS A 79 -5.66 1.41 15.71
CA HIS A 79 -5.80 2.44 14.69
C HIS A 79 -5.14 3.74 15.16
N CYS A 80 -4.43 4.41 14.26
CA CYS A 80 -3.82 5.70 14.55
C CYS A 80 -4.85 6.82 14.40
N SER A 81 -5.09 7.58 15.47
CA SER A 81 -6.02 8.71 15.43
C SER A 81 -5.37 9.99 15.96
N ARG A 82 -5.88 11.12 15.45
CA ARG A 82 -5.45 12.44 15.91
C ARG A 82 -6.28 12.85 17.12
N LYS A 83 -5.63 13.07 18.27
CA LYS A 83 -6.21 13.66 19.48
C LYS A 83 -5.23 14.66 20.07
N CYS A 84 -5.28 15.90 19.61
CA CYS A 84 -4.62 16.98 20.30
C CYS A 84 -5.49 17.41 21.47
N ALA A 85 -4.91 17.67 22.65
CA ALA A 85 -5.66 18.34 23.69
C ALA A 85 -5.94 19.76 23.20
N THR A 86 -7.21 20.11 23.06
CA THR A 86 -7.61 21.51 22.97
C THR A 86 -7.17 22.15 24.28
N SER A 87 -6.40 23.24 24.21
CA SER A 87 -6.24 24.11 25.37
C SER A 87 -7.61 24.72 25.67
N SER A 88 -8.41 24.03 26.48
CA SER A 88 -9.68 24.52 26.97
C SER A 88 -9.39 25.64 27.94
N ARG A 89 -9.33 26.86 27.42
CA ARG A 89 -9.56 28.07 28.20
C ARG A 89 -11.08 28.24 28.34
N GLU A 90 -11.73 27.27 28.98
CA GLU A 90 -13.09 27.44 29.49
C GLU A 90 -13.09 27.18 30.99
N VAL A 91 -13.25 28.29 31.71
CA VAL A 91 -13.64 28.31 33.12
C VAL A 91 -15.00 27.63 33.21
N GLY A 92 -15.05 26.47 33.83
CA GLY A 92 -16.29 25.72 33.99
C GLY A 92 -16.09 24.48 34.85
N SER A 93 -15.92 24.69 36.16
CA SER A 93 -16.03 23.64 37.17
C SER A 93 -17.32 22.84 36.97
N LYS A 94 -17.19 21.51 36.79
CA LYS A 94 -18.17 20.50 37.21
C LYS A 94 -17.49 19.13 37.23
N THR A 95 -17.22 18.72 38.47
CA THR A 95 -17.12 17.38 39.07
C THR A 95 -17.23 16.15 38.17
N ASP A 96 -16.33 15.21 38.46
CA ASP A 96 -16.36 13.78 38.14
C ASP A 96 -17.77 13.19 38.05
N ASP A 97 -18.10 12.59 36.91
CA ASP A 97 -19.08 11.51 36.84
C ASP A 97 -18.57 10.39 35.94
N PHE A 98 -18.57 9.21 36.55
CA PHE A 98 -18.10 7.92 36.07
C PHE A 98 -19.05 7.41 34.96
N GLU A 99 -18.60 7.30 33.71
CA GLU A 99 -19.45 6.79 32.60
C GLU A 99 -19.34 5.24 32.52
N PRO A 100 -20.43 4.48 32.74
CA PRO A 100 -20.42 3.01 32.66
C PRO A 100 -20.53 2.52 31.20
N PRO A 101 -20.17 1.25 30.92
CA PRO A 101 -20.08 0.74 29.55
C PRO A 101 -21.41 0.75 28.80
N ALA A 102 -21.33 1.12 27.52
CA ALA A 102 -22.43 1.30 26.58
C ALA A 102 -23.35 0.07 26.50
N ARG A 103 -24.64 0.28 26.79
CA ARG A 103 -25.72 -0.65 26.41
C ARG A 103 -25.97 -0.53 24.90
N PRO A 104 -26.33 -1.61 24.19
CA PRO A 104 -26.71 -1.53 22.79
C PRO A 104 -27.98 -0.68 22.63
N LEU A 105 -27.90 0.37 21.81
CA LEU A 105 -29.00 1.28 21.52
C LEU A 105 -30.18 0.54 20.87
N SER A 106 -31.40 0.85 21.32
CA SER A 106 -32.61 0.27 20.75
C SER A 106 -32.85 0.78 19.32
N ALA A 107 -33.60 0.02 18.51
CA ALA A 107 -33.97 0.42 17.16
C ALA A 107 -34.72 1.77 17.13
N LEU A 108 -35.49 2.09 18.17
CA LEU A 108 -36.20 3.37 18.31
C LEU A 108 -35.26 4.55 18.55
N ASP A 109 -34.16 4.34 19.27
CA ASP A 109 -33.17 5.40 19.52
C ASP A 109 -32.36 5.71 18.25
N ARG A 110 -32.12 4.71 17.41
CA ARG A 110 -31.52 4.91 16.07
C ARG A 110 -32.43 5.74 15.16
N ILE A 111 -33.74 5.48 15.17
CA ILE A 111 -34.72 6.24 14.36
C ILE A 111 -34.78 7.71 14.83
N ARG A 112 -34.74 7.96 16.15
CA ARG A 112 -34.76 9.33 16.71
C ARG A 112 -33.50 10.13 16.35
N LEU A 113 -32.33 9.50 16.33
CA LEU A 113 -31.08 10.13 15.87
C LEU A 113 -31.13 10.49 14.39
N GLN A 114 -31.71 9.61 13.57
CA GLN A 114 -31.86 9.82 12.13
C GLN A 114 -32.83 10.97 11.80
N MET A 115 -33.88 11.13 12.61
CA MET A 115 -34.83 12.25 12.51
C MET A 115 -34.18 13.59 12.86
N ARG A 116 -33.32 13.65 13.90
CA ARG A 116 -32.60 14.87 14.28
C ARG A 116 -31.60 15.33 13.20
N GLN A 117 -30.95 14.41 12.50
CA GLN A 117 -30.04 14.75 11.41
C GLN A 117 -30.74 15.30 10.16
N ARG A 118 -32.04 15.03 9.98
CA ARG A 118 -32.81 15.53 8.83
C ARG A 118 -33.37 16.94 9.01
N VAL A 119 -33.31 17.52 10.22
CA VAL A 119 -33.86 18.86 10.51
C VAL A 119 -32.79 19.97 10.43
N SER A 120 -31.50 19.63 10.33
CA SER A 120 -30.40 20.63 10.22
C SER A 120 -29.82 20.81 8.81
N GLY A 121 -30.52 20.35 7.76
CA GLY A 121 -30.10 20.55 6.37
C GLY A 121 -30.89 21.68 5.69
N GLY A 122 -30.40 22.93 5.74
CA GLY A 122 -30.92 24.00 4.89
C GLY A 122 -30.40 25.42 5.16
N THR A 123 -29.76 26.01 4.14
CA THR A 123 -29.33 27.42 3.94
C THR A 123 -28.03 27.84 4.67
N GLY A 124 -27.05 28.54 4.07
CA GLY A 124 -26.92 29.20 2.78
C GLY A 124 -25.48 29.72 2.57
N ALA A 125 -25.17 30.20 1.36
CA ALA A 125 -23.84 30.60 0.90
C ALA A 125 -23.41 32.02 1.34
N SER A 126 -22.10 32.26 1.45
CA SER A 126 -21.40 33.47 0.95
C SER A 126 -19.91 33.43 1.30
N GLY A 127 -19.06 33.85 0.36
CA GLY A 127 -17.62 33.92 0.53
C GLY A 127 -17.15 35.23 1.16
N SER A 128 -15.93 35.23 1.69
CA SER A 128 -14.96 36.32 1.60
C SER A 128 -13.62 35.90 2.23
N SER A 129 -12.60 36.59 1.75
CA SER A 129 -11.15 36.37 1.76
C SER A 129 -10.40 36.77 3.05
N HIS A 130 -9.31 36.02 3.32
CA HIS A 130 -8.08 36.35 4.10
C HIS A 130 -8.14 36.47 5.64
N PRO A 131 -6.99 36.34 6.36
CA PRO A 131 -5.86 35.41 6.20
C PRO A 131 -5.56 34.60 7.50
N ASP A 132 -4.82 33.51 7.34
CA ASP A 132 -3.88 32.90 8.30
C ASP A 132 -4.10 33.13 9.82
N VAL A 133 -4.97 32.32 10.42
CA VAL A 133 -4.79 31.87 11.81
C VAL A 133 -4.98 30.36 11.81
N GLU A 134 -3.85 29.66 11.76
CA GLU A 134 -3.78 28.21 11.86
C GLU A 134 -4.28 27.75 13.23
N ASP A 135 -5.55 27.34 13.30
CA ASP A 135 -5.99 26.35 14.27
C ASP A 135 -5.39 24.98 13.89
N ALA A 136 -4.07 24.86 14.04
CA ALA A 136 -3.34 23.61 13.85
C ALA A 136 -3.53 22.69 15.06
N VAL A 137 -4.77 22.26 15.30
CA VAL A 137 -5.11 21.20 16.24
C VAL A 137 -4.95 19.86 15.49
N GLY A 138 -3.70 19.46 15.30
CA GLY A 138 -3.31 18.21 14.64
C GLY A 138 -1.80 17.98 14.76
N CYS A 139 -1.31 16.87 14.19
CA CYS A 139 0.10 16.78 13.81
C CYS A 139 0.52 18.12 13.20
N GLN A 140 1.56 18.78 13.75
CA GLN A 140 1.93 20.14 13.34
C GLN A 140 1.98 20.25 11.79
N GLY A 141 1.27 21.23 11.23
CA GLY A 141 1.13 21.43 9.80
C GLY A 141 0.22 20.41 9.08
N ASN A 142 0.50 20.14 7.80
CA ASN A 142 -0.28 19.21 6.97
C ASN A 142 0.06 17.72 7.22
N GLY A 143 0.48 17.37 8.44
CA GLY A 143 0.91 16.02 8.81
C GLY A 143 -0.24 15.04 8.97
N LEU A 144 -0.01 13.78 8.61
CA LEU A 144 -0.96 12.68 8.78
C LEU A 144 -0.52 11.79 9.95
N CYS A 145 -1.47 11.34 10.77
CA CYS A 145 -1.20 10.40 11.85
C CYS A 145 -1.20 8.98 11.29
N GLU A 146 -0.05 8.33 11.29
CA GLU A 146 0.16 7.06 10.60
C GLU A 146 0.93 6.07 11.47
N PRO A 147 0.79 4.75 11.18
CA PRO A 147 1.56 3.73 11.89
C PRO A 147 3.06 3.93 11.72
N THR A 148 3.80 3.89 12.82
CA THR A 148 5.27 3.86 12.83
C THR A 148 5.79 2.48 12.45
N ARG A 149 5.19 1.44 13.06
CA ARG A 149 5.54 0.03 12.87
C ARG A 149 4.26 -0.80 12.93
N THR A 150 4.15 -1.76 12.01
CA THR A 150 3.05 -2.72 11.98
C THR A 150 3.61 -4.13 12.04
N ARG A 151 3.12 -4.94 12.98
CA ARG A 151 3.50 -6.34 13.12
C ARG A 151 2.46 -7.23 12.46
N VAL A 152 2.91 -8.20 11.70
CA VAL A 152 2.05 -9.23 11.11
C VAL A 152 1.95 -10.37 12.10
N GLN A 153 0.74 -10.60 12.61
CA GLN A 153 0.43 -11.66 13.55
C GLN A 153 -0.37 -12.75 12.84
N GLN A 154 0.20 -13.96 12.78
CA GLN A 154 -0.51 -15.13 12.29
C GLN A 154 -1.37 -15.74 13.40
N LEU A 155 -2.64 -15.97 13.10
CA LEU A 155 -3.62 -16.54 14.01
C LEU A 155 -4.07 -17.89 13.44
N GLN A 156 -4.25 -18.88 14.31
CA GLN A 156 -4.79 -20.19 13.92
C GLN A 156 -6.30 -20.21 14.18
N LEU A 157 -7.09 -20.14 13.11
CA LEU A 157 -8.54 -20.21 13.18
C LEU A 157 -9.03 -21.56 12.67
N MET A 158 -10.31 -21.86 12.89
CA MET A 158 -10.94 -23.07 12.36
C MET A 158 -10.91 -23.15 10.83
N ASP A 159 -11.07 -22.01 10.16
CA ASP A 159 -11.04 -21.91 8.69
C ASP A 159 -9.62 -21.88 8.11
N GLY A 160 -8.60 -21.95 8.99
CA GLY A 160 -7.18 -21.94 8.62
C GLY A 160 -6.40 -20.76 9.23
N PRO A 161 -5.09 -20.70 8.96
CA PRO A 161 -4.25 -19.62 9.43
C PRO A 161 -4.58 -18.30 8.71
N VAL A 162 -4.70 -17.22 9.47
CA VAL A 162 -4.93 -15.86 8.94
C VAL A 162 -3.86 -14.91 9.46
N ASP A 163 -3.27 -14.13 8.57
CA ASP A 163 -2.32 -13.09 8.92
C ASP A 163 -3.05 -11.76 9.14
N VAL A 164 -2.82 -11.14 10.30
CA VAL A 164 -3.45 -9.88 10.71
C VAL A 164 -2.40 -8.82 10.97
N GLU A 165 -2.62 -7.62 10.45
CA GLU A 165 -1.76 -6.47 10.68
C GLU A 165 -2.13 -5.76 11.98
N VAL A 166 -1.21 -5.75 12.94
CA VAL A 166 -1.35 -5.07 14.22
C VAL A 166 -0.46 -3.85 14.23
N ILE A 167 -1.04 -2.67 14.38
CA ILE A 167 -0.28 -1.42 14.58
C ILE A 167 0.36 -1.48 15.96
N GLU A 168 1.66 -1.20 16.09
CA GLU A 168 2.34 -1.13 17.38
C GLU A 168 2.32 0.30 17.93
N ASP A 169 2.75 1.25 17.10
CA ASP A 169 2.87 2.67 17.44
C ASP A 169 2.43 3.57 16.28
N CYS A 170 2.17 4.84 16.60
CA CYS A 170 1.77 5.86 15.64
C CYS A 170 2.67 7.08 15.74
N HIS A 171 2.83 7.81 14.63
CA HIS A 171 3.56 9.08 14.60
C HIS A 171 2.92 10.05 13.61
N CYS A 172 3.27 11.32 13.76
CA CYS A 172 2.94 12.36 12.81
C CYS A 172 3.93 12.34 11.66
N ALA A 173 3.49 11.91 10.48
CA ALA A 173 4.28 11.96 9.26
C ALA A 173 3.94 13.24 8.47
N PRO A 174 4.91 14.11 8.16
CA PRO A 174 4.67 15.25 7.29
C PRO A 174 4.27 14.76 5.89
N ARG A 175 3.29 15.41 5.27
CA ARG A 175 2.94 15.11 3.88
C ARG A 175 3.94 15.78 2.94
N PRO A 176 4.66 15.03 2.09
CA PRO A 176 5.59 15.61 1.13
C PRO A 176 4.91 16.57 0.15
N PRO A 177 5.62 17.62 -0.33
CA PRO A 177 5.06 18.57 -1.29
C PRO A 177 4.80 17.95 -2.66
N SER A 178 5.64 17.01 -3.09
CA SER A 178 5.52 16.23 -4.33
C SER A 178 5.23 14.76 -4.03
N CYS A 179 4.74 14.01 -5.01
CA CYS A 179 4.53 12.57 -4.88
C CYS A 179 5.87 11.82 -4.78
N GLU A 180 6.08 11.12 -3.67
CA GLU A 180 7.27 10.33 -3.40
C GLU A 180 6.95 9.07 -2.58
N ARG A 181 7.91 8.15 -2.53
CA ARG A 181 7.82 6.95 -1.69
C ARG A 181 8.30 7.28 -0.29
N SER A 182 7.45 7.05 0.70
CA SER A 182 7.82 7.09 2.12
C SER A 182 7.99 5.66 2.67
N PRO A 183 8.95 5.42 3.58
CA PRO A 183 9.13 4.10 4.18
C PRO A 183 7.94 3.75 5.09
N ARG A 184 7.56 2.46 5.11
CA ARG A 184 6.56 1.88 6.00
C ARG A 184 6.98 0.47 6.38
N ARG A 185 7.44 0.32 7.61
CA ARG A 185 8.03 -0.93 8.11
C ARG A 185 6.94 -1.89 8.59
N LYS A 186 7.04 -3.14 8.13
CA LYS A 186 6.27 -4.27 8.65
C LYS A 186 7.19 -5.34 9.22
N VAL A 187 6.78 -5.92 10.34
CA VAL A 187 7.52 -6.98 11.03
C VAL A 187 6.79 -8.29 10.83
N TYR A 188 7.49 -9.28 10.28
CA TYR A 188 6.99 -10.64 10.09
C TYR A 188 7.62 -11.58 11.11
N PHE A 189 6.89 -12.61 11.52
CA PHE A 189 7.36 -13.65 12.44
C PHE A 189 7.98 -13.10 13.74
N ALA A 190 7.40 -12.02 14.26
CA ALA A 190 7.90 -11.37 15.46
C ALA A 190 8.04 -12.32 16.66
N ASP A 191 9.04 -12.06 17.49
CA ASP A 191 9.40 -12.86 18.66
C ASP A 191 9.86 -14.29 18.31
N THR A 192 10.36 -14.49 17.08
CA THR A 192 10.95 -15.76 16.64
C THR A 192 12.33 -15.55 16.02
N PRO A 193 13.16 -16.61 15.88
CA PRO A 193 14.42 -16.52 15.15
C PRO A 193 14.29 -16.14 13.67
N PHE A 194 13.06 -16.15 13.13
CA PHE A 194 12.75 -15.77 11.75
C PHE A 194 12.19 -14.35 11.65
N GLU A 195 12.25 -13.56 12.73
CA GLU A 195 11.76 -12.18 12.72
C GLU A 195 12.44 -11.38 11.59
N ALA A 196 11.61 -10.78 10.73
CA ALA A 196 12.08 -10.00 9.59
C ALA A 196 11.33 -8.69 9.51
N GLU A 197 12.06 -7.58 9.52
CA GLU A 197 11.50 -6.24 9.31
C GLU A 197 11.70 -5.82 7.85
N VAL A 198 10.60 -5.53 7.16
CA VAL A 198 10.58 -5.19 5.73
C VAL A 198 9.96 -3.81 5.55
N ASP A 199 10.68 -2.93 4.85
CA ASP A 199 10.13 -1.67 4.37
C ASP A 199 9.28 -1.90 3.10
N ILE A 200 7.97 -1.97 3.28
CA ILE A 200 7.02 -2.13 2.17
C ILE A 200 6.90 -0.84 1.37
N GLY A 201 7.05 0.30 2.04
CA GLY A 201 6.86 1.62 1.44
C GLY A 201 5.39 1.96 1.16
N VAL A 202 5.13 3.25 1.05
CA VAL A 202 3.83 3.81 0.71
C VAL A 202 4.04 5.06 -0.14
N CYS A 203 3.14 5.31 -1.08
CA CYS A 203 3.18 6.53 -1.88
C CYS A 203 2.47 7.66 -1.16
N ARG A 204 3.16 8.78 -0.97
CA ARG A 204 2.65 9.98 -0.30
C ARG A 204 3.02 11.22 -1.07
N GLY A 205 2.26 12.28 -0.86
CA GLY A 205 2.55 13.59 -1.42
C GLY A 205 1.36 14.23 -2.11
N ARG A 206 1.61 15.28 -2.87
CA ARG A 206 0.58 15.99 -3.63
C ARG A 206 0.87 15.87 -5.12
N CYS A 207 -0.20 15.90 -5.88
CA CYS A 207 -0.18 15.97 -7.33
C CYS A 207 -0.90 17.26 -7.72
N SER A 208 -0.21 18.11 -8.47
CA SER A 208 -0.67 19.45 -8.83
C SER A 208 -1.56 19.46 -10.08
N GLU A 209 -1.48 18.43 -10.92
CA GLU A 209 -2.23 18.37 -12.17
C GLU A 209 -3.61 17.76 -12.00
N GLU A 210 -4.62 18.38 -12.60
CA GLU A 210 -6.01 17.91 -12.58
C GLU A 210 -6.18 16.51 -13.20
N ARG A 211 -5.26 16.10 -14.09
CA ARG A 211 -5.27 14.75 -14.71
C ARG A 211 -4.88 13.65 -13.73
N HIS A 212 -4.29 13.99 -12.59
CA HIS A 212 -3.81 13.03 -11.61
C HIS A 212 -4.80 12.86 -10.46
N SER A 213 -5.34 11.65 -10.34
CA SER A 213 -6.23 11.26 -9.24
C SER A 213 -5.51 11.10 -7.90
N GLY A 214 -4.18 10.95 -7.90
CA GLY A 214 -3.38 10.86 -6.69
C GLY A 214 -1.96 10.35 -6.89
N CYS A 215 -1.22 10.24 -5.80
CA CYS A 215 0.12 9.68 -5.75
C CYS A 215 0.04 8.15 -5.61
N LYS A 216 0.54 7.40 -6.61
CA LYS A 216 0.36 5.94 -6.70
C LYS A 216 1.68 5.22 -6.97
N ALA A 217 1.71 3.94 -6.62
CA ALA A 217 2.85 3.07 -6.89
C ALA A 217 2.89 2.75 -8.39
N VAL A 218 3.92 3.26 -9.08
CA VAL A 218 4.14 3.01 -10.50
C VAL A 218 5.13 1.89 -10.75
N LYS A 219 5.87 1.46 -9.71
CA LYS A 219 6.74 0.29 -9.77
C LYS A 219 6.75 -0.43 -8.43
N ASN A 220 6.47 -1.73 -8.49
CA ASN A 220 6.59 -2.63 -7.36
C ASN A 220 7.78 -3.55 -7.54
N GLY A 221 8.25 -4.14 -6.45
CA GLY A 221 9.21 -5.22 -6.45
C GLY A 221 8.86 -6.20 -5.35
N THR A 222 9.69 -7.22 -5.17
CA THR A 222 9.51 -8.22 -4.11
C THR A 222 10.76 -8.30 -3.24
N VAL A 223 10.57 -8.55 -1.95
CA VAL A 223 11.62 -8.89 -1.01
C VAL A 223 11.35 -10.28 -0.49
N THR A 224 12.37 -11.12 -0.47
CA THR A 224 12.26 -12.48 0.04
C THR A 224 12.65 -12.53 1.51
N ILE A 225 11.79 -13.10 2.35
CA ILE A 225 12.08 -13.37 3.76
C ILE A 225 12.03 -14.87 4.04
N THR A 226 12.87 -15.35 4.96
CA THR A 226 12.88 -16.77 5.35
C THR A 226 11.83 -17.01 6.43
N GLY A 227 10.89 -17.92 6.17
CA GLY A 227 9.84 -18.27 7.11
C GLY A 227 10.14 -19.53 7.94
N PRO A 228 9.43 -19.72 9.07
CA PRO A 228 9.50 -20.95 9.85
C PRO A 228 8.97 -22.17 9.09
N ASN A 229 9.25 -23.37 9.60
CA ASN A 229 8.79 -24.67 9.10
C ASN A 229 9.32 -25.12 7.72
N GLY A 230 10.44 -24.57 7.25
CA GLY A 230 11.05 -24.99 5.98
C GLY A 230 10.16 -24.77 4.75
N LYS A 231 9.08 -23.98 4.88
CA LYS A 231 8.13 -23.63 3.81
C LYS A 231 8.72 -22.67 2.77
N GLY A 232 10.04 -22.62 2.68
CA GLY A 232 10.77 -21.79 1.73
C GLY A 232 10.69 -20.30 2.03
N ASN A 233 11.23 -19.59 1.08
CA ASN A 233 11.35 -18.14 1.02
C ASN A 233 9.96 -17.52 0.73
N GLN A 234 9.44 -16.68 1.63
CA GLN A 234 8.21 -15.92 1.40
C GLN A 234 8.52 -14.61 0.66
N CYS A 235 7.80 -14.35 -0.42
CA CYS A 235 7.93 -13.12 -1.20
C CYS A 235 6.94 -12.06 -0.69
N ILE A 236 7.45 -10.90 -0.30
CA ILE A 236 6.68 -9.75 0.16
C ILE A 236 6.74 -8.66 -0.92
N ASP A 237 5.58 -8.20 -1.36
CA ASP A 237 5.48 -7.08 -2.30
C ASP A 237 5.89 -5.78 -1.62
N VAL A 238 6.74 -4.99 -2.30
CA VAL A 238 7.22 -3.70 -1.84
C VAL A 238 7.05 -2.66 -2.95
N VAL A 239 6.66 -1.45 -2.58
CA VAL A 239 6.66 -0.30 -3.48
C VAL A 239 8.12 0.08 -3.73
N LYS A 240 8.50 0.35 -4.98
CA LYS A 240 9.83 0.84 -5.35
C LYS A 240 9.79 2.30 -5.78
N GLU A 241 8.83 2.65 -6.63
CA GLU A 241 8.70 4.01 -7.17
C GLU A 241 7.24 4.47 -7.14
N CYS A 242 7.06 5.75 -6.82
CA CYS A 242 5.78 6.43 -6.76
C CYS A 242 5.77 7.58 -7.76
N ALA A 243 4.62 7.81 -8.40
CA ALA A 243 4.42 8.97 -9.24
C ALA A 243 2.95 9.43 -9.21
N CYS A 244 2.73 10.65 -9.66
CA CYS A 244 1.39 11.17 -9.86
C CYS A 244 0.73 10.45 -11.03
N ALA A 245 -0.44 9.89 -10.79
CA ALA A 245 -1.12 9.03 -11.74
C ALA A 245 -2.63 9.30 -11.78
N GLY A 246 -3.20 9.23 -12.98
CA GLY A 246 -4.63 9.33 -13.23
C GLY A 246 -5.41 8.15 -12.66
N GLU A 247 -6.73 8.14 -12.90
CA GLU A 247 -7.60 7.06 -12.41
C GLU A 247 -7.20 5.70 -13.00
N CYS A 248 -6.89 5.68 -14.30
CA CYS A 248 -6.29 4.56 -15.03
C CYS A 248 -4.84 4.92 -15.40
N TYR A 249 -3.89 4.05 -15.05
CA TYR A 249 -2.48 4.33 -15.23
C TYR A 249 -1.65 3.06 -15.47
N ARG A 250 -0.46 3.24 -16.03
CA ARG A 250 0.52 2.18 -16.24
C ARG A 250 1.37 1.98 -14.98
N SER A 251 1.52 0.73 -14.57
CA SER A 251 2.51 0.28 -13.59
C SER A 251 3.55 -0.60 -14.27
N SER A 252 4.81 -0.49 -13.86
CA SER A 252 5.92 -1.29 -14.37
C SER A 252 5.79 -2.74 -13.91
N GLN A 253 5.94 -3.68 -14.83
CA GLN A 253 5.95 -5.10 -14.59
C GLN A 253 7.03 -5.72 -15.49
N ARG A 254 8.10 -6.21 -14.86
CA ARG A 254 9.28 -6.75 -15.55
C ARG A 254 9.15 -8.26 -15.70
N GLU A 255 9.42 -8.73 -16.90
CA GLU A 255 9.48 -10.15 -17.25
C GLU A 255 10.85 -10.45 -17.86
N VAL A 256 11.37 -11.65 -17.58
CA VAL A 256 12.69 -12.08 -18.04
C VAL A 256 12.51 -13.18 -19.09
N TYR A 257 13.18 -13.01 -20.22
CA TYR A 257 13.17 -13.92 -21.36
C TYR A 257 14.61 -14.34 -21.69
N TYR A 258 14.80 -15.51 -22.29
CA TYR A 258 16.10 -15.89 -22.85
C TYR A 258 16.22 -15.42 -24.30
N GLU A 259 17.27 -14.64 -24.60
CA GLU A 259 17.62 -14.19 -25.93
C GLU A 259 18.93 -14.85 -26.38
N VAL A 260 18.92 -15.38 -27.61
CA VAL A 260 20.11 -15.83 -28.29
C VAL A 260 20.63 -14.70 -29.17
N PHE A 261 21.89 -14.34 -28.99
CA PHE A 261 22.56 -13.31 -29.79
C PHE A 261 23.92 -13.83 -30.27
N PHE A 262 24.36 -13.32 -31.41
CA PHE A 262 25.68 -13.64 -31.94
C PHE A 262 26.72 -12.75 -31.26
N ASN A 263 27.69 -13.34 -30.59
CA ASN A 263 28.80 -12.62 -29.98
C ASN A 263 29.95 -12.54 -31.01
N GLU A 264 30.15 -11.36 -31.58
CA GLU A 264 31.17 -11.13 -32.61
C GLU A 264 32.60 -11.38 -32.10
N THR A 265 32.88 -11.14 -30.82
CA THR A 265 34.21 -11.34 -30.22
C THR A 265 34.56 -12.82 -30.10
N ALA A 266 33.59 -13.66 -29.75
CA ALA A 266 33.77 -15.10 -29.59
C ALA A 266 33.39 -15.90 -30.86
N GLN A 267 32.87 -15.23 -31.90
CA GLN A 267 32.34 -15.84 -33.13
C GLN A 267 31.35 -16.99 -32.88
N GLU A 268 30.52 -16.87 -31.84
CA GLU A 268 29.58 -17.92 -31.42
C GLU A 268 28.24 -17.32 -30.98
N PHE A 269 27.20 -18.15 -30.97
CA PHE A 269 25.91 -17.78 -30.39
C PHE A 269 25.95 -17.97 -28.88
N GLN A 270 25.53 -16.94 -28.15
CA GLN A 270 25.43 -16.96 -26.70
C GLN A 270 24.00 -16.69 -26.26
N GLU A 271 23.63 -17.28 -25.12
CA GLU A 271 22.36 -17.03 -24.45
C GLU A 271 22.55 -15.92 -23.41
N ARG A 272 21.61 -14.97 -23.34
CA ARG A 272 21.52 -14.01 -22.24
C ARG A 272 20.09 -13.86 -21.76
N GLU A 273 19.96 -13.41 -20.52
CA GLU A 273 18.69 -12.96 -19.98
C GLU A 273 18.37 -11.56 -20.52
N LYS A 274 17.19 -11.43 -21.11
CA LYS A 274 16.59 -10.19 -21.62
C LYS A 274 15.42 -9.83 -20.74
N GLU A 275 15.58 -8.76 -19.98
CA GLU A 275 14.53 -8.22 -19.13
C GLU A 275 13.71 -7.17 -19.88
N ILE A 276 12.39 -7.33 -19.91
CA ILE A 276 11.46 -6.45 -20.62
C ILE A 276 10.40 -5.97 -19.62
N ASP A 277 10.22 -4.64 -19.52
CA ASP A 277 9.10 -4.07 -18.78
C ASP A 277 7.83 -4.08 -19.63
N VAL A 278 7.08 -5.18 -19.55
CA VAL A 278 5.81 -5.36 -20.28
C VAL A 278 4.73 -4.41 -19.76
N GLY A 279 4.82 -3.98 -18.50
CA GLY A 279 3.86 -3.10 -17.85
C GLY A 279 2.49 -3.73 -17.61
N ARG A 280 1.66 -3.04 -16.81
CA ARG A 280 0.28 -3.40 -16.51
C ARG A 280 -0.57 -2.16 -16.32
N CYS A 281 -1.81 -2.18 -16.82
CA CYS A 281 -2.77 -1.12 -16.56
C CYS A 281 -3.52 -1.39 -15.25
N LEU A 282 -3.53 -0.39 -14.36
CA LEU A 282 -4.16 -0.44 -13.05
C LEU A 282 -5.10 0.75 -12.87
N GLY A 283 -6.11 0.54 -12.03
CA GLY A 283 -7.07 1.56 -11.65
C GLY A 283 -8.46 1.32 -12.20
N SER A 284 -9.29 2.36 -12.12
CA SER A 284 -10.71 2.31 -12.46
C SER A 284 -11.06 3.47 -13.37
N CYS A 285 -12.12 3.33 -14.15
CA CYS A 285 -12.64 4.43 -14.95
C CYS A 285 -14.00 4.82 -14.38
N THR A 286 -14.11 6.05 -13.91
CA THR A 286 -15.36 6.55 -13.33
C THR A 286 -16.33 7.08 -14.38
N GLU A 287 -15.86 7.40 -15.58
CA GLU A 287 -16.66 7.92 -16.69
C GLU A 287 -17.54 6.85 -17.34
N GLY A 288 -18.68 6.56 -16.72
CA GLY A 288 -19.87 6.14 -17.45
C GLY A 288 -20.56 7.38 -18.00
N HIS A 289 -20.58 7.55 -19.32
CA HIS A 289 -21.25 8.70 -19.94
C HIS A 289 -22.73 8.39 -20.14
N HIS A 290 -23.61 9.24 -19.59
CA HIS A 290 -25.03 9.25 -19.92
C HIS A 290 -25.19 9.92 -21.28
N ARG A 291 -25.38 9.12 -22.35
CA ARG A 291 -25.75 9.69 -23.64
C ARG A 291 -27.22 10.02 -23.60
N CYS A 292 -27.56 11.30 -23.63
CA CYS A 292 -28.95 11.70 -23.73
C CYS A 292 -29.55 11.26 -25.07
N VAL A 293 -30.61 10.46 -25.02
CA VAL A 293 -31.36 10.00 -26.20
C VAL A 293 -32.55 10.90 -26.47
N MET A 294 -33.20 11.37 -25.41
CA MET A 294 -34.38 12.23 -25.50
C MET A 294 -34.24 13.41 -24.55
N ARG A 295 -34.34 14.62 -25.10
CA ARG A 295 -34.36 15.89 -24.35
C ARG A 295 -35.79 16.38 -24.20
N SER A 296 -36.04 17.20 -23.18
CA SER A 296 -37.34 17.85 -23.02
C SER A 296 -37.58 18.84 -24.16
N GLU A 297 -38.83 18.98 -24.59
CA GLU A 297 -39.23 19.98 -25.59
C GLU A 297 -39.21 21.39 -24.99
N ASP A 298 -39.53 21.52 -23.69
CA ASP A 298 -39.52 22.81 -22.99
C ASP A 298 -38.11 23.28 -22.60
N ASP A 299 -37.18 22.34 -22.42
CA ASP A 299 -35.80 22.63 -22.04
C ASP A 299 -34.80 21.60 -22.62
N PRO A 300 -33.99 21.97 -23.64
CA PRO A 300 -33.03 21.07 -24.26
C PRO A 300 -31.84 20.71 -23.35
N SER A 301 -31.68 21.35 -22.19
CA SER A 301 -30.69 20.96 -21.18
C SER A 301 -31.16 19.78 -20.31
N VAL A 302 -32.47 19.55 -20.24
CA VAL A 302 -33.07 18.47 -19.46
C VAL A 302 -33.14 17.20 -20.31
N CYS A 303 -32.44 16.15 -19.85
CA CYS A 303 -32.50 14.84 -20.47
C CYS A 303 -33.61 13.99 -19.85
N LEU A 304 -34.64 13.67 -20.64
CA LEU A 304 -35.76 12.81 -20.22
C LEU A 304 -35.39 11.32 -20.25
N MET A 305 -34.47 10.92 -21.13
CA MET A 305 -34.01 9.54 -21.22
C MET A 305 -32.54 9.46 -21.62
N SER A 306 -31.74 8.79 -20.78
CA SER A 306 -30.31 8.56 -21.05
C SER A 306 -30.02 7.09 -21.26
N LEU A 307 -29.16 6.78 -22.23
CA LEU A 307 -28.52 5.49 -22.31
C LEU A 307 -27.27 5.53 -21.45
N PHE A 308 -27.24 4.66 -20.45
CA PHE A 308 -26.05 4.43 -19.66
C PHE A 308 -25.02 3.70 -20.53
N ARG A 309 -23.89 4.34 -20.82
CA ARG A 309 -22.72 3.59 -21.26
C ARG A 309 -22.06 2.97 -20.03
N PRO A 310 -21.80 1.65 -20.04
CA PRO A 310 -21.08 1.00 -18.97
C PRO A 310 -19.74 1.69 -18.77
N LYS A 311 -19.31 1.76 -17.51
CA LYS A 311 -17.99 2.28 -17.14
C LYS A 311 -16.93 1.57 -18.00
N GLY A 312 -16.04 2.37 -18.61
CA GLY A 312 -14.92 1.83 -19.34
C GLY A 312 -14.04 0.96 -18.42
N ARG A 313 -13.26 0.06 -19.01
CA ARG A 313 -12.22 -0.66 -18.27
C ARG A 313 -10.88 0.03 -18.50
N CYS A 314 -10.04 0.05 -17.47
CA CYS A 314 -8.67 0.51 -17.61
C CYS A 314 -7.88 -0.51 -18.45
N ALA A 315 -7.42 -0.09 -19.63
CA ALA A 315 -6.77 -0.97 -20.59
C ALA A 315 -5.65 -0.24 -21.35
N ALA A 316 -4.72 -1.02 -21.90
CA ALA A 316 -3.62 -0.48 -22.68
C ALA A 316 -4.12 0.20 -23.95
N THR A 317 -3.61 1.40 -24.22
CA THR A 317 -3.94 2.24 -25.37
C THR A 317 -2.82 2.25 -26.41
N ARG A 318 -1.56 2.17 -25.96
CA ARG A 318 -0.37 2.18 -26.81
C ARG A 318 0.61 1.07 -26.39
N PHE A 319 1.32 0.52 -27.36
CA PHE A 319 2.27 -0.57 -27.16
C PHE A 319 3.54 -0.36 -27.98
N THR A 320 4.65 -0.86 -27.45
CA THR A 320 5.93 -1.02 -28.15
C THR A 320 6.24 -2.51 -28.31
N GLU A 321 6.70 -2.91 -29.50
CA GLU A 321 7.00 -4.30 -29.81
C GLU A 321 8.50 -4.59 -29.59
N HIS A 322 8.80 -5.57 -28.75
CA HIS A 322 10.14 -6.11 -28.56
C HIS A 322 10.31 -7.41 -29.35
N ARG A 323 11.26 -7.43 -30.29
CA ARG A 323 11.59 -8.62 -31.08
C ARG A 323 12.95 -9.17 -30.71
N PHE A 324 13.06 -10.49 -30.59
CA PHE A 324 14.32 -11.19 -30.31
C PHE A 324 14.27 -12.66 -30.70
N ILE A 325 15.42 -13.29 -30.84
CA ILE A 325 15.51 -14.73 -31.10
C ILE A 325 15.54 -15.45 -29.76
N SER A 326 14.58 -16.35 -29.54
CA SER A 326 14.51 -17.17 -28.34
C SER A 326 15.51 -18.33 -28.37
N ARG A 327 15.64 -19.02 -27.23
CA ARG A 327 16.44 -20.24 -27.10
C ARG A 327 16.13 -21.32 -28.14
N GLU A 328 14.86 -21.41 -28.55
CA GLU A 328 14.39 -22.35 -29.57
C GLU A 328 14.70 -21.88 -31.01
N GLN A 329 15.54 -20.86 -31.19
CA GLN A 329 15.87 -20.22 -32.46
C GLN A 329 14.65 -19.64 -33.20
N LYS A 330 13.55 -19.43 -32.47
CA LYS A 330 12.34 -18.81 -33.00
C LYS A 330 12.36 -17.31 -32.72
N LEU A 331 12.02 -16.52 -33.75
CA LEU A 331 11.75 -15.10 -33.57
C LEU A 331 10.52 -14.93 -32.66
N GLN A 332 10.75 -14.38 -31.48
CA GLN A 332 9.71 -13.97 -30.53
C GLN A 332 9.42 -12.48 -30.66
N SER A 333 8.15 -12.14 -30.43
CA SER A 333 7.65 -10.77 -30.38
C SER A 333 6.78 -10.63 -29.14
N ILE A 334 7.13 -9.66 -28.29
CA ILE A 334 6.43 -9.35 -27.04
C ILE A 334 5.99 -7.89 -27.10
N LEU A 335 4.73 -7.62 -26.74
CA LEU A 335 4.19 -6.26 -26.66
C LEU A 335 4.34 -5.72 -25.24
N ALA A 336 5.07 -4.61 -25.11
CA ALA A 336 5.13 -3.82 -23.89
C ALA A 336 4.10 -2.70 -23.95
N ILE A 337 3.37 -2.50 -22.85
CA ILE A 337 2.40 -1.41 -22.72
C ILE A 337 3.18 -0.10 -22.53
N ASP A 338 2.90 0.92 -23.33
CA ASP A 338 3.46 2.25 -23.15
C ASP A 338 2.51 3.18 -22.41
N ASP A 339 1.21 3.01 -22.62
CA ASP A 339 0.19 3.90 -22.08
C ASP A 339 -1.13 3.16 -21.80
N CYS A 340 -1.87 3.67 -20.81
CA CYS A 340 -3.11 3.11 -20.32
C CYS A 340 -4.21 4.17 -20.35
N GLY A 341 -5.43 3.76 -20.69
CA GLY A 341 -6.58 4.64 -20.71
C GLY A 341 -7.89 3.89 -20.54
N CYS A 342 -8.96 4.66 -20.40
CA CYS A 342 -10.32 4.13 -20.24
C CYS A 342 -10.92 3.78 -21.61
N LYS A 343 -11.35 2.52 -21.77
CA LYS A 343 -11.95 1.99 -23.00
C LYS A 343 -13.32 1.40 -22.78
#